data_AF-A0A2V6INV0-F1
#
_entry.id   AF-A0A2V6INV0-F1
#
_cell.length_a   1.000
_cell.length_b   1.000
_cell.length_c   1.000
_cell.angle_alpha   90.00
_cell.angle_beta   90.00
_cell.angle_gamma   90.00
#
_symmetry.space_group_name_H-M   'P 1'
#
loop_
_entity.id
_entity.type
_entity.pdbx_description
1 polymer ?
#
loop_
_entity_poly.entity_id
_entity_poly.type
_entity_poly.pdbx_seq_one_letter_code
_entity_poly.pdbx_strand_id
1 'polypeptide(L)' 'MLVLICVGLGLPTTVFGGTNVIYSFAGDEDGEYADTDLAIDKAGNLYGTTVLGGDFGGGTIFQLSFR' A
#
# COMPACT_ATOMS: atom_id res chain seq x y z
N MET A 1 28.91 -13.24 -23.10
CA MET A 1 28.57 -14.44 -22.31
C MET A 1 27.28 -15.00 -22.88
N LEU A 2 27.41 -15.96 -23.79
CA LEU A 2 26.29 -16.72 -24.37
C LEU A 2 26.10 -17.97 -23.51
N VAL A 3 24.89 -18.20 -22.97
CA VAL A 3 24.22 -19.49 -22.68
C VAL A 3 22.82 -19.09 -22.15
N LEU A 4 21.63 -19.61 -22.50
CA LEU A 4 21.12 -20.48 -23.56
C LEU A 4 19.58 -20.61 -23.30
N ILE A 5 18.76 -20.39 -24.33
CA ILE A 5 17.47 -21.05 -24.66
C ILE A 5 16.22 -20.83 -23.76
N CYS A 6 15.27 -20.04 -24.28
CA CYS A 6 13.83 -20.04 -23.96
C CYS A 6 13.01 -20.99 -24.84
N VAL A 7 13.55 -22.14 -25.26
CA VAL A 7 12.78 -23.17 -25.99
C VAL A 7 12.27 -24.19 -24.99
N GLY A 8 11.14 -23.86 -24.36
CA GLY A 8 10.44 -24.71 -23.39
C GLY A 8 9.40 -23.89 -22.64
N LEU A 9 8.13 -24.03 -23.04
CA LEU A 9 6.91 -23.45 -22.47
C LEU A 9 6.98 -23.15 -20.96
N GLY A 10 6.81 -21.88 -20.57
CA GLY A 10 6.55 -21.47 -19.18
C GLY A 10 7.72 -20.79 -18.48
N LEU A 11 8.14 -19.60 -18.94
CA LEU A 11 9.00 -18.73 -18.13
C LEU A 11 8.15 -18.20 -16.97
N PRO A 12 8.62 -18.24 -15.71
CA PRO A 12 7.95 -17.51 -14.65
C PRO A 12 7.99 -16.04 -15.05
N THR A 13 6.85 -15.50 -15.48
CA THR A 13 6.66 -14.08 -15.54
C THR A 13 6.87 -13.62 -14.11
N THR A 14 8.04 -13.05 -13.82
CA THR A 14 8.19 -12.16 -12.67
C THR A 14 7.19 -11.04 -12.94
N VAL A 15 5.96 -11.21 -12.44
CA VAL A 15 5.02 -10.12 -12.32
C VAL A 15 5.73 -9.15 -11.40
N PHE A 16 6.34 -8.13 -11.98
CA PHE A 16 6.69 -6.94 -11.23
C PHE A 16 5.33 -6.37 -10.83
N GLY A 17 4.90 -6.72 -9.62
CA GLY A 17 3.68 -6.19 -9.03
C GLY A 17 3.89 -4.70 -8.89
N GLY A 18 3.42 -3.93 -9.88
CA GLY A 18 3.45 -2.49 -9.80
C GLY A 18 2.70 -2.07 -8.55
N THR A 19 3.29 -1.19 -7.76
CA THR A 19 2.58 -0.55 -6.65
C THR A 19 1.56 0.40 -7.27
N ASN A 20 0.29 0.24 -6.89
CA ASN A 20 -0.76 1.17 -7.27
C ASN A 20 -1.05 2.09 -6.09
N VAL A 21 -0.89 3.39 -6.29
CA VAL A 21 -1.21 4.40 -5.29
C VAL A 21 -2.72 4.61 -5.31
N ILE A 22 -3.42 4.06 -4.32
CA ILE A 22 -4.87 4.19 -4.17
C ILE A 22 -5.27 5.46 -3.40
N TYR A 23 -4.36 5.99 -2.58
CA TYR A 23 -4.54 7.24 -1.86
C TYR A 23 -3.19 7.88 -1.59
N SER A 24 -3.13 9.21 -1.72
CA SER A 24 -1.99 10.01 -1.30
C SER A 24 -2.51 11.08 -0.36
N PHE A 25 -2.04 11.05 0.88
CA PHE A 25 -2.40 12.05 1.86
C PHE A 25 -1.89 13.43 1.43
N ALA A 26 -2.73 14.45 1.56
CA ALA A 26 -2.40 15.82 1.19
C ALA A 26 -1.61 16.58 2.28
N GLY A 27 -1.51 16.03 3.50
CA GLY A 27 -1.05 16.76 4.68
C GLY A 27 -2.19 17.47 5.40
N ASP A 28 -1.86 18.39 6.31
CA ASP A 28 -2.83 19.16 7.10
C ASP A 28 -3.91 18.26 7.73
N GLU A 29 -5.20 18.60 7.58
CA GLU A 29 -6.32 17.86 8.16
C GLU A 29 -6.49 16.43 7.61
N ASP A 30 -5.92 16.12 6.44
CA ASP A 30 -6.04 14.81 5.78
C ASP A 30 -5.14 13.74 6.42
N GLY A 31 -3.97 14.16 6.90
CA GLY A 31 -2.97 13.29 7.55
C GLY A 31 -1.60 13.33 6.87
N GLU A 32 -0.56 12.93 7.58
CA GLU A 32 0.82 12.90 7.10
C GLU A 32 1.62 11.76 7.78
N TYR A 33 2.54 11.15 7.03
CA TYR A 33 3.34 10.00 7.47
C TYR A 33 2.47 8.80 7.89
N ALA A 34 1.87 8.14 6.90
CA ALA A 34 1.06 6.93 7.07
C ALA A 34 1.89 5.62 7.11
N ASP A 35 3.19 5.70 7.42
CA ASP A 35 4.08 4.54 7.55
C ASP A 35 3.94 3.93 8.96
N THR A 36 2.75 3.39 9.23
CA THR A 36 2.38 2.79 10.52
C THR A 36 1.86 1.37 10.34
N ASP A 37 1.85 0.61 11.44
CA ASP A 37 1.29 -0.74 11.45
C ASP A 37 -0.19 -0.73 11.06
N LEU A 38 -0.61 -1.74 10.29
CA LEU A 38 -1.99 -1.89 9.85
C LEU A 38 -2.71 -2.98 10.67
N ALA A 39 -3.98 -2.73 10.95
CA ALA A 39 -4.89 -3.72 11.52
C ALA A 39 -5.86 -4.25 10.44
N ILE A 40 -6.19 -5.54 10.50
CA ILE A 40 -7.15 -6.19 9.60
C ILE A 40 -8.35 -6.69 10.40
N ASP A 41 -9.56 -6.39 9.92
CA ASP A 41 -10.79 -6.96 10.47
C ASP A 41 -11.17 -8.30 9.82
N LYS A 42 -12.24 -8.93 10.31
CA LYS A 42 -12.74 -10.22 9.76
C LYS A 42 -13.29 -10.12 8.35
N ALA A 43 -13.61 -8.92 7.87
CA ALA A 43 -14.11 -8.66 6.53
C ALA A 43 -12.96 -8.36 5.53
N GLY A 44 -11.72 -8.23 6.00
CA GLY A 44 -10.56 -7.91 5.18
C GLY A 44 -10.33 -6.41 4.98
N ASN A 45 -11.01 -5.54 5.73
CA ASN A 45 -10.70 -4.11 5.73
C ASN A 45 -9.38 -3.86 6.46
N LEU A 46 -8.54 -3.01 5.88
CA LEU A 46 -7.29 -2.53 6.50
C LEU A 46 -7.54 -1.20 7.20
N TYR A 47 -6.97 -1.04 8.39
CA TYR A 47 -7.04 0.17 9.19
C TYR A 47 -5.63 0.64 9.51
N GLY A 48 -5.40 1.95 9.50
CA GLY A 48 -4.11 2.52 9.83
C GLY A 48 -4.24 3.93 10.38
N THR A 49 -3.10 4.49 10.77
CA THR A 49 -3.00 5.86 11.29
C THR A 49 -1.98 6.67 10.53
N THR A 50 -2.17 7.98 10.48
CA THR A 50 -1.09 8.92 10.14
C THR A 50 -0.47 9.45 11.43
N VAL A 51 0.85 9.62 11.45
CA VAL A 51 1.55 10.10 12.66
C VAL A 51 1.36 11.61 12.86
N LEU A 52 1.23 12.36 11.76
CA LEU A 52 1.00 13.80 11.74
C LEU A 52 -0.24 14.16 10.90
N GLY A 53 -0.53 15.44 10.83
CA GLY A 53 -1.75 15.98 10.23
C GLY A 53 -2.96 15.83 11.16
N GLY A 54 -4.17 15.89 10.62
CA GLY A 54 -5.40 15.92 11.41
C GLY A 54 -5.51 17.15 12.31
N ASP A 55 -6.60 17.19 13.09
CA ASP A 55 -6.84 18.28 14.03
C ASP A 55 -5.67 18.42 15.01
N PHE A 56 -5.15 19.64 15.11
CA PHE A 56 -4.01 20.00 15.95
C PHE A 56 -2.71 19.22 15.68
N GLY A 57 -2.60 18.55 14.53
CA GLY A 57 -1.41 17.77 14.16
C GLY A 57 -1.30 16.40 14.85
N GLY A 58 -2.40 15.88 15.40
CA GLY A 58 -2.44 14.63 16.16
C GLY A 58 -2.51 13.33 15.35
N GLY A 59 -2.60 13.43 14.02
CA GLY A 59 -2.81 12.29 13.12
C GLY A 59 -4.27 12.02 12.79
N THR A 60 -4.50 11.18 11.78
CA THR A 60 -5.82 10.70 11.36
C THR A 60 -5.88 9.17 11.42
N ILE A 61 -7.10 8.62 11.48
CA ILE A 61 -7.35 7.18 11.34
C ILE A 61 -8.01 6.98 9.97
N PHE A 62 -7.53 6.01 9.18
CA PHE A 62 -8.10 5.70 7.87
C PHE A 62 -8.48 4.22 7.76
N GLN A 63 -9.38 3.93 6.82
CA GLN A 63 -9.84 2.59 6.47
C GLN A 63 -9.73 2.36 4.96
N LEU A 64 -9.19 1.22 4.56
CA LEU A 64 -9.16 0.71 3.20
C LEU A 64 -10.08 -0.50 3.12
N SER A 65 -11.18 -0.35 2.39
CA SER A 65 -12.14 -1.42 2.15
C SER A 65 -11.98 -2.00 0.76
N PHE A 66 -11.70 -3.29 0.71
CA PHE A 66 -11.74 -4.07 -0.52
C PHE A 66 -13.13 -4.68 -0.63
N ARG A 67 -13.91 -4.28 -1.63
CA ARG A 67 -15.24 -4.79 -1.90
C ARG A 67 -15.24 -5.65 -3.16
#